data_AF-K4R3G2-F1
#
_entry.id   AF-K4R3G2-F1
#
_cell.length_a   1.000
_cell.length_b   1.000
_cell.length_c   1.000
_cell.angle_alpha   90.00
_cell.angle_beta   90.00
_cell.angle_gamma   90.00
#
_symmetry.space_group_name_H-M   'P 1'
#
loop_
_entity.id
_entity.type
_entity.pdbx_description
1 polymer ?
#
loop_
_entity_poly.entity_id
_entity_poly.type
_entity_poly.pdbx_seq_one_letter_code
_entity_poly.pdbx_strand_id
1 'polypeptide(L)'
;MGNRRRIRRRLHGIGLVDPILPSIAQGLDASASQVSLLYESALGLGMACGPLPGALLGDASWRYPFFGTAFLMAVGFLCITAFLKEHPKPARKTSLLDPLKVLGHGGLASAAVSSFFYNCTFFTVPAFTPFVLNMTPYKSGAVFFAWGVLLAVFSVLVAPRLQRRTRRGRGRRTARGADIRAARARGRGRRLCQLTHTYRWLVSLLTSVRPTRGTDP
;
A
#
# COMPACT_ATOMS: atom_id res chain seq x y z
N MET A 1 -11.61 19.54 -15.58
CA MET A 1 -10.61 19.24 -14.52
C MET A 1 -11.15 18.52 -13.27
N GLY A 2 -12.47 18.31 -13.11
CA GLY A 2 -13.06 17.72 -11.88
C GLY A 2 -13.01 16.19 -11.76
N ASN A 3 -12.92 15.45 -12.87
CA ASN A 3 -13.09 13.98 -12.83
C ASN A 3 -11.86 13.21 -12.30
N ARG A 4 -10.64 13.73 -12.52
CA ARG A 4 -9.40 13.10 -12.02
C ARG A 4 -9.26 13.16 -10.49
N ARG A 5 -9.90 14.14 -9.83
CA ARG A 5 -9.89 14.25 -8.35
C ARG A 5 -10.84 13.23 -7.70
N ARG A 6 -11.96 12.88 -8.35
CA ARG A 6 -12.89 11.85 -7.86
C ARG A 6 -12.30 10.44 -7.96
N ILE A 7 -11.61 10.13 -9.05
CA ILE A 7 -10.99 8.81 -9.26
C ILE A 7 -9.85 8.58 -8.28
N ARG A 8 -9.04 9.62 -7.98
CA ARG A 8 -7.97 9.52 -6.97
C ARG A 8 -8.50 9.28 -5.55
N ARG A 9 -9.68 9.81 -5.19
CA ARG A 9 -10.32 9.52 -3.89
C ARG A 9 -10.89 8.11 -3.80
N ARG A 10 -11.30 7.50 -4.92
CA ARG A 10 -11.82 6.12 -4.95
C ARG A 10 -10.73 5.05 -4.82
N LEU A 11 -9.51 5.31 -5.28
CA LEU A 11 -8.41 4.34 -5.18
C LEU A 11 -7.78 4.23 -3.79
N HIS A 12 -7.92 5.25 -2.93
CA HIS A 12 -7.40 5.23 -1.55
C HIS A 12 -8.36 4.54 -0.56
N GLY A 13 -9.51 4.04 -1.02
CA GLY A 13 -10.53 3.40 -0.16
C GLY A 13 -10.56 1.87 -0.24
N ILE A 14 -9.57 1.25 -0.89
CA ILE A 14 -9.55 -0.21 -1.17
C ILE A 14 -8.66 -0.95 -0.16
N GLY A 15 -7.85 -0.25 0.63
CA GLY A 15 -7.14 -0.82 1.78
C GLY A 15 -8.03 -0.80 3.00
N LEU A 16 -8.38 -1.97 3.55
CA LEU A 16 -9.15 -2.12 4.80
C LEU A 16 -8.49 -1.39 6.00
N VAL A 17 -7.20 -1.10 5.89
CA VAL A 17 -6.35 -0.42 6.88
C VAL A 17 -6.38 1.11 6.73
N ASP A 18 -6.58 1.63 5.52
CA ASP A 18 -6.61 3.07 5.21
C ASP A 18 -7.75 3.87 5.88
N PRO A 19 -8.96 3.35 6.15
CA PRO A 19 -10.01 4.12 6.82
C PRO A 19 -9.81 4.22 8.34
N ILE A 20 -9.06 3.31 8.96
CA ILE A 20 -8.88 3.25 10.43
C ILE A 20 -7.59 3.96 10.85
N LEU A 21 -6.54 3.91 10.03
CA LEU A 21 -5.27 4.58 10.33
C LEU A 21 -5.40 6.09 10.60
N PRO A 22 -6.21 6.88 9.86
CA PRO A 22 -6.38 8.30 10.12
C PRO A 22 -7.06 8.59 11.47
N SER A 23 -8.01 7.76 11.91
CA SER A 23 -8.69 7.94 13.19
C SER A 23 -7.79 7.56 14.37
N ILE A 24 -6.94 6.54 14.22
CA ILE A 24 -5.89 6.21 15.21
C ILE A 24 -4.81 7.29 15.24
N ALA A 25 -4.38 7.78 14.07
CA ALA A 25 -3.39 8.85 13.92
C ALA A 25 -3.81 10.15 14.60
N GLN A 26 -5.09 10.53 14.52
CA GLN A 26 -5.63 11.71 15.22
C GLN A 26 -5.60 11.57 16.75
N GLY A 27 -5.80 10.36 17.28
CA GLY A 27 -5.71 10.11 18.73
C GLY A 27 -4.27 10.07 19.26
N LEU A 28 -3.27 9.90 18.39
CA LEU A 28 -1.85 9.75 18.74
C LEU A 28 -0.98 10.95 18.28
N ASP A 29 -1.59 12.00 17.71
CA ASP A 29 -0.90 13.16 17.09
C ASP A 29 0.24 12.76 16.14
N ALA A 30 0.03 11.70 15.36
CA ALA A 30 1.04 11.10 14.49
C ALA A 30 0.55 11.02 13.04
N SER A 31 1.47 10.90 12.07
CA SER A 31 1.09 10.65 10.67
C SER A 31 0.63 9.19 10.48
N ALA A 32 -0.34 8.95 9.59
CA ALA A 32 -0.80 7.59 9.24
C ALA A 32 0.34 6.64 8.82
N SER A 33 1.39 7.17 8.18
CA SER A 33 2.58 6.38 7.83
C SER A 33 3.40 5.95 9.06
N GLN A 34 3.45 6.78 10.10
CA GLN A 34 4.12 6.44 11.36
C GLN A 34 3.34 5.34 12.10
N VAL A 35 2.01 5.44 12.11
CA VAL A 35 1.13 4.42 12.71
C VAL A 35 1.27 3.07 11.99
N SER A 36 1.29 3.05 10.65
CA SER A 36 1.52 1.82 9.87
C SER A 36 2.87 1.19 10.18
N LEU A 37 3.93 2.01 10.23
CA LEU A 37 5.27 1.53 10.52
C LEU A 37 5.38 0.98 11.95
N LEU A 38 4.72 1.62 12.93
CA LEU A 38 4.65 1.14 14.30
C LEU A 38 3.94 -0.22 14.37
N TYR A 39 2.81 -0.37 13.68
CA TYR A 39 2.05 -1.61 13.61
C TYR A 39 2.86 -2.75 12.96
N GLU A 40 3.48 -2.50 11.80
CA GLU A 40 4.35 -3.46 11.12
C GLU A 40 5.55 -3.87 11.97
N SER A 41 6.15 -2.92 12.69
CA SER A 41 7.27 -3.18 13.59
C SER A 41 6.84 -4.03 14.79
N ALA A 42 5.68 -3.74 15.38
CA ALA A 42 5.12 -4.51 16.48
C ALA A 42 4.78 -5.96 16.04
N LEU A 43 4.17 -6.13 14.87
CA LEU A 43 3.91 -7.45 14.29
C LEU A 43 5.19 -8.23 14.01
N GLY A 44 6.20 -7.56 13.41
CA GLY A 44 7.49 -8.16 13.12
C GLY A 44 8.22 -8.60 14.39
N LEU A 45 8.19 -7.77 15.44
CA LEU A 45 8.75 -8.11 16.75
C LEU A 45 8.03 -9.31 17.38
N GLY A 46 6.69 -9.34 17.34
CA GLY A 46 5.91 -10.46 17.86
C GLY A 46 6.24 -11.78 17.15
N MET A 47 6.34 -11.76 15.80
CA MET A 47 6.75 -12.91 15.00
C MET A 47 8.18 -13.38 15.30
N ALA A 48 9.10 -12.44 15.54
CA ALA A 48 10.49 -12.77 15.87
C ALA A 48 10.63 -13.33 17.29
N CYS A 49 9.94 -12.75 18.28
CA CYS A 49 10.05 -13.13 19.68
C CYS A 49 9.25 -14.40 20.03
N GLY A 50 8.13 -14.67 19.34
CA GLY A 50 7.23 -15.78 19.65
C GLY A 50 7.85 -17.18 19.73
N PRO A 51 8.80 -17.56 18.85
CA PRO A 51 9.43 -18.88 18.89
C PRO A 51 10.24 -19.18 20.17
N LEU A 52 10.79 -18.17 20.85
CA LEU A 52 11.62 -18.38 22.05
C LEU A 52 10.80 -18.86 23.25
N PRO A 53 9.73 -18.15 23.69
CA PRO A 53 8.84 -18.66 24.74
C PRO A 53 8.15 -19.96 24.33
N GLY A 54 7.78 -20.10 23.05
CA GLY A 54 7.17 -21.33 22.54
C GLY A 54 8.10 -22.55 22.66
N ALA A 55 9.38 -22.39 22.33
CA ALA A 55 10.39 -23.43 22.46
C ALA A 55 10.70 -23.77 23.92
N LEU A 56 10.82 -22.76 24.79
CA LEU A 56 11.05 -22.93 26.23
C LEU A 56 9.91 -23.72 26.89
N LEU A 57 8.66 -23.36 26.59
CA LEU A 57 7.49 -24.06 27.12
C LEU A 57 7.35 -25.46 26.51
N GLY A 58 7.64 -25.62 25.22
CA GLY A 58 7.52 -26.88 24.50
C GLY A 58 8.52 -27.95 24.94
N ASP A 59 9.73 -27.56 25.37
CA ASP A 59 10.76 -28.46 25.90
C ASP A 59 10.33 -29.09 27.24
N ALA A 60 9.69 -28.31 28.11
CA ALA A 60 9.22 -28.80 29.40
C ALA A 60 8.05 -29.78 29.26
N SER A 61 7.06 -29.47 28.40
CA SER A 61 5.95 -30.35 28.09
C SER A 61 5.14 -29.80 26.91
N TRP A 62 4.61 -30.70 26.08
CA TRP A 62 3.74 -30.36 24.96
C TRP A 62 2.49 -29.54 25.37
N ARG A 63 2.08 -29.58 26.64
CA ARG A 63 0.91 -28.86 27.16
C ARG A 63 1.19 -27.38 27.48
N TYR A 64 2.42 -27.03 27.87
CA TYR A 64 2.74 -25.69 28.33
C TYR A 64 2.64 -24.60 27.27
N PRO A 65 2.96 -24.83 25.98
CA PRO A 65 2.70 -23.85 24.92
C PRO A 65 1.23 -23.44 24.85
N PHE A 66 0.28 -24.36 25.11
CA PHE A 66 -1.15 -24.07 25.12
C PHE A 66 -1.58 -23.23 26.33
N PHE A 67 -1.03 -23.52 27.51
CA PHE A 67 -1.27 -22.69 28.69
C PHE A 67 -0.62 -21.30 28.55
N GLY A 68 0.56 -21.22 27.95
CA GLY A 68 1.25 -19.97 27.67
C GLY A 68 0.46 -19.08 26.70
N THR A 69 -0.09 -19.65 25.62
CA THR A 69 -0.95 -18.90 24.69
C THR A 69 -2.28 -18.49 25.33
N ALA A 70 -2.90 -19.37 26.13
CA ALA A 70 -4.11 -19.02 26.88
C ALA A 70 -3.87 -17.86 27.84
N PHE A 71 -2.75 -17.87 28.57
CA PHE A 71 -2.35 -16.79 29.46
C PHE A 71 -2.05 -15.49 28.69
N LEU A 72 -1.29 -15.54 27.59
CA LEU A 72 -1.04 -14.38 26.74
C LEU A 72 -2.33 -13.78 26.19
N MET A 73 -3.29 -14.62 25.80
CA MET A 73 -4.57 -14.17 25.27
C MET A 73 -5.44 -13.53 26.35
N ALA A 74 -5.41 -14.06 27.57
CA ALA A 74 -6.07 -13.47 28.73
C ALA A 74 -5.48 -12.09 29.07
N VAL A 75 -4.15 -11.96 29.08
CA VAL A 75 -3.47 -10.68 29.29
C VAL A 75 -3.79 -9.70 28.15
N GLY A 76 -3.75 -10.16 26.90
CA GLY A 76 -4.11 -9.34 25.74
C GLY A 76 -5.55 -8.83 25.82
N PHE A 77 -6.49 -9.69 26.21
CA PHE A 77 -7.87 -9.30 26.44
C PHE A 77 -7.99 -8.25 27.56
N LEU A 78 -7.33 -8.46 28.70
CA LEU A 78 -7.33 -7.51 29.80
C LEU A 78 -6.72 -6.16 29.42
N CYS A 79 -5.63 -6.17 28.64
CA CYS A 79 -5.03 -4.95 28.10
C CYS A 79 -5.99 -4.23 27.15
N ILE A 80 -6.70 -4.95 26.28
CA ILE A 80 -7.68 -4.36 25.37
C ILE A 80 -8.85 -3.76 26.16
N THR A 81 -9.42 -4.47 27.14
CA THR A 81 -10.56 -3.96 27.91
C THR A 81 -10.17 -2.76 28.79
N ALA A 82 -8.95 -2.72 29.30
CA ALA A 82 -8.47 -1.61 30.13
C ALA A 82 -7.99 -0.39 29.32
N PHE A 83 -7.32 -0.59 28.17
CA PHE A 83 -6.66 0.50 27.42
C PHE A 83 -7.35 0.89 26.11
N LEU A 84 -8.17 0.02 25.50
CA LEU A 84 -8.78 0.32 24.21
C LEU A 84 -10.07 1.14 24.39
N LYS A 85 -9.98 2.44 24.14
CA LYS A 85 -11.14 3.35 24.14
C LYS A 85 -12.01 3.11 22.90
N GLU A 86 -13.33 3.01 23.08
CA GLU A 86 -14.28 2.67 22.00
C GLU A 86 -14.11 3.58 20.77
N HIS A 87 -13.84 2.96 19.62
CA HIS A 87 -13.71 3.65 18.35
C HIS A 87 -15.09 3.93 17.71
N PRO A 88 -15.22 5.04 16.95
CA PRO A 88 -16.46 5.36 16.23
C PRO A 88 -16.84 4.23 15.26
N LYS A 89 -18.07 3.73 15.40
CA LYS A 89 -18.58 2.58 14.63
C LYS A 89 -18.40 2.80 13.12
N PRO A 90 -17.82 1.84 12.38
CA PRO A 90 -17.62 1.95 10.94
C PRO A 90 -18.95 2.21 10.22
N ALA A 91 -19.00 3.26 9.39
CA ALA A 91 -20.21 3.75 8.75
C ALA A 91 -20.80 2.83 7.64
N ARG A 92 -20.28 1.61 7.46
CA ARG A 92 -20.80 0.68 6.45
C ARG A 92 -20.65 -0.77 6.91
N LYS A 93 -21.77 -1.47 7.05
CA LYS A 93 -21.79 -2.94 7.20
C LYS A 93 -21.31 -3.55 5.89
N THR A 94 -20.07 -4.00 5.83
CA THR A 94 -19.55 -4.78 4.71
C THR A 94 -20.22 -6.15 4.72
N SER A 95 -20.82 -6.56 3.60
CA SER A 95 -21.37 -7.89 3.48
C SER A 95 -20.22 -8.90 3.41
N LEU A 96 -20.34 -10.02 4.13
CA LEU A 96 -19.35 -11.11 4.09
C LEU A 96 -19.17 -11.71 2.68
N LEU A 97 -20.11 -11.43 1.77
CA LEU A 97 -20.08 -11.91 0.39
C LEU A 97 -19.35 -10.95 -0.57
N ASP A 98 -19.09 -9.70 -0.17
CA ASP A 98 -18.37 -8.73 -1.01
C ASP A 98 -16.93 -9.17 -1.34
N PRO A 99 -16.14 -9.73 -0.39
CA PRO A 99 -14.79 -10.25 -0.68
C PRO A 99 -14.82 -11.48 -1.61
N LEU A 100 -15.78 -12.38 -1.43
CA LEU A 100 -15.95 -13.59 -2.25
C LEU A 100 -16.31 -13.23 -3.70
N LYS A 101 -17.20 -12.24 -3.89
CA LYS A 101 -17.56 -11.76 -5.23
C LYS A 101 -16.38 -11.04 -5.91
N VAL A 102 -15.53 -10.39 -5.14
CA VAL A 102 -14.32 -9.70 -5.63
C VAL A 102 -13.22 -10.68 -6.04
N LEU A 103 -13.08 -11.82 -5.36
CA LEU A 103 -12.18 -12.92 -5.75
C LEU A 103 -12.49 -13.53 -7.13
N GLY A 104 -13.71 -13.34 -7.66
CA GLY A 104 -14.07 -13.75 -9.02
C GLY A 104 -13.37 -12.96 -10.16
N HIS A 105 -12.65 -11.88 -9.85
CA HIS A 105 -11.90 -11.12 -10.86
C HIS A 105 -10.54 -11.78 -11.10
N GLY A 106 -10.25 -12.21 -12.34
CA GLY A 106 -9.10 -13.07 -12.68
C GLY A 106 -7.72 -12.55 -12.25
N GLY A 107 -7.50 -11.22 -12.21
CA GLY A 107 -6.24 -10.64 -11.72
C GLY A 107 -6.06 -10.70 -10.20
N LEU A 108 -7.17 -10.72 -9.45
CA LEU A 108 -7.14 -10.88 -8.00
C LEU A 108 -7.14 -12.36 -7.60
N ALA A 109 -7.84 -13.20 -8.37
CA ALA A 109 -7.83 -14.65 -8.20
C ALA A 109 -6.41 -15.23 -8.33
N SER A 110 -5.65 -14.82 -9.35
CA SER A 110 -4.27 -15.28 -9.54
C SER A 110 -3.34 -14.82 -8.41
N ALA A 111 -3.53 -13.59 -7.91
CA ALA A 111 -2.80 -13.10 -6.76
C ALA A 111 -3.16 -13.86 -5.47
N ALA A 112 -4.45 -14.18 -5.27
CA ALA A 112 -4.91 -14.95 -4.13
C ALA A 112 -4.36 -16.39 -4.15
N VAL A 113 -4.42 -17.05 -5.31
CA VAL A 113 -3.86 -18.40 -5.51
C VAL A 113 -2.35 -18.38 -5.28
N SER A 114 -1.63 -17.43 -5.87
CA SER A 114 -0.18 -17.30 -5.66
C SER A 114 0.17 -17.08 -4.18
N SER A 115 -0.60 -16.23 -3.48
CA SER A 115 -0.43 -16.01 -2.04
C SER A 115 -0.72 -17.27 -1.23
N PHE A 116 -1.76 -18.03 -1.58
CA PHE A 116 -2.08 -19.29 -0.91
C PHE A 116 -0.93 -20.29 -1.02
N PHE A 117 -0.44 -20.54 -2.24
CA PHE A 117 0.71 -21.43 -2.46
C PHE A 117 1.98 -20.93 -1.77
N TYR A 118 2.23 -19.62 -1.81
CA TYR A 118 3.35 -19.01 -1.12
C TYR A 118 3.27 -19.23 0.40
N ASN A 119 2.12 -18.95 1.01
CA ASN A 119 1.92 -19.15 2.46
C ASN A 119 2.03 -20.63 2.84
N CYS A 120 1.41 -21.54 2.10
CA CYS A 120 1.52 -22.98 2.34
C CYS A 120 2.98 -23.44 2.35
N THR A 121 3.76 -23.11 1.31
CA THR A 121 5.17 -23.48 1.23
C THR A 121 5.99 -22.83 2.35
N PHE A 122 5.74 -21.54 2.61
CA PHE A 122 6.45 -20.77 3.61
C PHE A 122 6.25 -21.28 5.03
N PHE A 123 5.06 -21.77 5.40
CA PHE A 123 4.84 -22.36 6.73
C PHE A 123 5.29 -23.82 6.82
N THR A 124 5.19 -24.56 5.71
CA THR A 124 5.58 -25.98 5.65
C THR A 124 7.08 -26.16 5.84
N VAL A 125 7.91 -25.40 5.13
CA VAL A 125 9.37 -25.60 5.18
C VAL A 125 9.94 -25.41 6.61
N PRO A 126 9.67 -24.29 7.32
CA PRO A 126 10.03 -24.11 8.73
C PRO A 126 9.46 -25.18 9.65
N ALA A 127 8.22 -25.61 9.44
CA ALA A 127 7.60 -26.63 10.30
C ALA A 127 8.34 -27.97 10.21
N PHE A 128 8.81 -28.38 9.03
CA PHE A 128 9.55 -29.62 8.83
C PHE A 128 11.05 -29.52 9.17
N THR A 129 11.62 -28.31 9.10
CA THR A 129 13.03 -28.04 9.39
C THR A 129 13.54 -28.69 10.69
N PRO A 130 12.91 -28.52 11.87
CA PRO A 130 13.41 -29.10 13.11
C PRO A 130 13.42 -30.64 13.11
N PHE A 131 12.47 -31.28 12.42
CA PHE A 131 12.37 -32.74 12.35
C PHE A 131 13.51 -33.35 11.52
N VAL A 132 13.92 -32.69 10.44
CA VAL A 132 15.00 -33.16 9.57
C VAL A 132 16.36 -32.98 10.24
N LEU A 133 16.55 -31.88 10.98
CA LEU A 133 17.81 -31.54 11.63
C LEU A 133 18.04 -32.26 12.98
N ASN A 134 17.08 -33.06 13.48
CA ASN A 134 17.12 -33.74 14.79
C ASN A 134 17.57 -32.80 15.93
N MET A 135 17.13 -31.54 15.88
CA MET A 135 17.54 -30.50 16.82
C MET A 135 16.62 -30.46 18.03
N THR A 136 17.17 -30.15 19.20
CA THR A 136 16.38 -29.92 20.41
C THR A 136 15.44 -28.72 20.23
N PRO A 137 14.28 -28.68 20.93
CA PRO A 137 13.31 -27.59 20.82
C PRO A 137 13.93 -26.19 21.03
N TYR A 138 14.90 -26.08 21.93
CA TYR A 138 15.61 -24.83 22.18
C TYR A 138 16.43 -24.34 20.97
N LYS A 139 17.15 -25.25 20.30
CA LYS A 139 18.00 -24.90 19.14
C LYS A 139 17.14 -24.46 17.96
N SER A 140 16.02 -25.15 17.70
CA SER A 140 15.10 -24.75 16.64
C SER A 140 14.44 -23.40 16.95
N GLY A 141 13.99 -23.18 18.18
CA GLY A 141 13.48 -21.88 18.64
C GLY A 141 14.48 -20.73 18.46
N ALA A 142 15.75 -20.96 18.80
CA ALA A 142 16.82 -19.97 18.63
C ALA A 142 17.11 -19.67 17.15
N VAL A 143 17.06 -20.67 16.26
CA VAL A 143 17.19 -20.48 14.81
C VAL A 143 16.03 -19.64 14.26
N PHE A 144 14.79 -19.91 14.67
CA PHE A 144 13.63 -19.11 14.25
C PHE A 144 13.69 -17.69 14.79
N PHE A 145 14.16 -17.49 16.02
CA PHE A 145 14.41 -16.17 16.58
C PHE A 145 15.47 -15.41 15.79
N ALA A 146 16.63 -16.03 15.53
CA ALA A 146 17.70 -15.43 14.75
C ALA A 146 17.25 -15.05 13.34
N TRP A 147 16.47 -15.92 12.69
CA TRP A 147 15.86 -15.63 11.39
C TRP A 147 14.84 -14.49 11.46
N GLY A 148 13.98 -14.46 12.48
CA GLY A 148 13.02 -13.37 12.71
C GLY A 148 13.70 -12.02 12.98
N VAL A 149 14.78 -12.01 13.76
CA VAL A 149 15.63 -10.83 13.98
C VAL A 149 16.28 -10.40 12.67
N LEU A 150 16.82 -11.34 11.89
CA LEU A 150 17.41 -11.03 10.59
C LEU A 150 16.38 -10.42 9.64
N LEU A 151 15.15 -10.95 9.60
CA LEU A 151 14.04 -10.38 8.84
C LEU A 151 13.64 -8.99 9.33
N ALA A 152 13.59 -8.76 10.64
CA ALA A 152 13.28 -7.44 11.21
C ALA A 152 14.36 -6.41 10.83
N VAL A 153 15.63 -6.78 10.96
CA VAL A 153 16.78 -5.95 10.56
C VAL A 153 16.74 -5.68 9.05
N PHE A 154 16.54 -6.71 8.23
CA PHE A 154 16.40 -6.53 6.78
C PHE A 154 15.20 -5.66 6.43
N SER A 155 14.05 -5.84 7.08
CA SER A 155 12.85 -5.02 6.83
C SER A 155 13.11 -3.56 7.17
N VAL A 156 13.64 -3.26 8.36
CA VAL A 156 13.89 -1.89 8.82
C VAL A 156 15.03 -1.21 8.03
N LEU A 157 16.07 -1.95 7.63
CA LEU A 157 17.21 -1.37 6.93
C LEU A 157 17.03 -1.32 5.41
N VAL A 158 16.44 -2.35 4.80
CA VAL A 158 16.34 -2.51 3.34
C VAL A 158 15.06 -1.88 2.81
N ALA A 159 13.91 -2.04 3.48
CA ALA A 159 12.64 -1.54 2.96
C ALA A 159 12.65 0.01 2.78
N PRO A 160 13.11 0.83 3.75
CA PRO A 160 13.15 2.27 3.57
C PRO A 160 14.19 2.69 2.52
N ARG A 161 15.33 1.99 2.45
CA ARG A 161 16.40 2.31 1.48
C ARG A 161 15.98 2.00 0.05
N LEU A 162 15.30 0.88 -0.15
CA LEU A 162 14.79 0.48 -1.47
C LEU A 162 13.65 1.41 -1.92
N GLN A 163 12.72 1.77 -1.03
CA GLN A 163 11.66 2.74 -1.35
C GLN A 163 12.22 4.11 -1.73
N ARG A 164 13.26 4.60 -1.05
CA ARG A 164 13.93 5.86 -1.41
C ARG A 164 14.57 5.81 -2.80
N ARG A 165 15.16 4.67 -3.20
CA ARG A 165 15.73 4.48 -4.55
C ARG A 165 14.66 4.43 -5.63
N THR A 166 13.60 3.65 -5.45
CA THR A 166 12.54 3.48 -6.44
C THR A 166 11.69 4.75 -6.60
N ARG A 167 11.46 5.51 -5.51
CA ARG A 167 10.73 6.79 -5.54
C ARG A 167 11.51 7.87 -6.31
N ARG A 168 12.85 7.90 -6.18
CA ARG A 168 13.73 8.77 -7.00
C ARG A 168 13.67 8.41 -8.50
N GLY A 169 13.64 7.13 -8.84
CA GLY A 169 13.50 6.66 -10.22
C GLY A 169 12.13 6.97 -10.85
N ARG A 170 11.04 6.80 -10.08
CA ARG A 170 9.66 7.05 -10.54
C ARG A 170 9.37 8.56 -10.66
N GLY A 171 9.91 9.38 -9.75
CA GLY A 171 9.85 10.84 -9.83
C GLY A 171 10.49 11.39 -11.11
N ARG A 172 11.66 10.89 -11.50
CA ARG A 172 12.35 11.26 -12.75
C ARG A 172 11.56 10.90 -14.01
N ARG A 173 10.96 9.70 -14.08
CA ARG A 173 10.11 9.32 -15.24
C ARG A 173 8.85 10.17 -15.36
N THR A 174 8.24 10.52 -14.22
CA THR A 174 7.01 11.35 -14.20
C THR A 174 7.31 12.80 -14.59
N ALA A 175 8.42 13.36 -14.12
CA ALA A 175 8.89 14.69 -14.50
C ALA A 175 9.23 14.78 -16.00
N ARG A 176 9.98 13.80 -16.53
CA ARG A 176 10.32 13.74 -17.96
C ARG A 176 9.09 13.62 -18.86
N GLY A 177 8.09 12.83 -18.45
CA GLY A 177 6.83 12.71 -19.18
C GLY A 177 5.92 13.95 -19.08
N ALA A 178 6.00 14.72 -17.98
CA ALA A 178 5.31 16.01 -17.86
C ALA A 178 5.94 17.08 -18.75
N ASP A 179 7.27 17.12 -18.82
CA ASP A 179 8.02 18.09 -19.63
C ASP A 179 7.82 17.86 -21.13
N ILE A 180 7.83 16.60 -21.59
CA ILE A 180 7.52 16.26 -23.00
C ILE A 180 6.09 16.68 -23.36
N ARG A 181 5.11 16.50 -22.47
CA ARG A 181 3.73 16.95 -22.69
C ARG A 181 3.62 18.47 -22.73
N ALA A 182 4.35 19.17 -21.85
CA ALA A 182 4.40 20.63 -21.83
C ALA A 182 5.08 21.20 -23.10
N ALA A 183 6.17 20.58 -23.57
CA ALA A 183 6.83 20.93 -24.83
C ALA A 183 5.89 20.72 -26.04
N ARG A 184 5.14 19.61 -26.08
CA ARG A 184 4.17 19.33 -27.16
C ARG A 184 3.00 20.32 -27.15
N ALA A 185 2.55 20.74 -25.96
CA ALA A 185 1.51 21.77 -25.82
C ALA A 185 1.99 23.15 -26.27
N ARG A 186 3.22 23.55 -25.93
CA ARG A 186 3.84 24.80 -26.39
C ARG A 186 4.04 24.83 -27.92
N GLY A 187 4.47 23.72 -28.52
CA GLY A 187 4.58 23.59 -29.97
C GLY A 187 3.24 23.64 -30.71
N ARG A 188 2.18 23.08 -30.11
CA ARG A 188 0.82 23.12 -30.66
C ARG A 188 0.18 24.52 -30.52
N GLY A 189 0.43 25.22 -29.40
CA GLY A 189 0.00 26.60 -29.18
C GLY A 189 0.65 27.60 -30.14
N ARG A 190 1.96 27.46 -30.43
CA ARG A 190 2.64 28.30 -31.45
C ARG A 190 2.04 28.13 -32.85
N ARG A 191 1.74 26.90 -33.26
CA ARG A 191 1.09 26.65 -34.58
C ARG A 191 -0.32 27.25 -34.65
N LEU A 192 -1.09 27.17 -33.57
CA LEU A 192 -2.42 27.80 -33.49
C LEU A 192 -2.33 29.34 -33.54
N CYS A 193 -1.41 29.98 -32.80
CA CYS A 193 -1.21 31.43 -32.90
C CYS A 193 -0.80 31.87 -34.31
N GLN A 194 0.04 31.10 -34.99
CA GLN A 194 0.49 31.40 -36.35
C GLN A 194 -0.65 31.29 -37.36
N LEU A 195 -1.46 30.22 -37.28
CA LEU A 195 -2.69 30.08 -38.08
C LEU A 195 -3.71 31.19 -37.84
N THR A 196 -3.88 31.60 -36.58
CA THR A 196 -4.81 32.69 -36.23
C THR A 196 -4.33 34.05 -36.77
N HIS A 197 -3.02 34.29 -36.76
CA HIS A 197 -2.44 35.52 -37.32
C HIS A 197 -2.52 35.54 -38.86
N THR A 198 -2.30 34.39 -39.51
CA THR A 198 -2.48 34.26 -40.97
C THR A 198 -3.94 34.44 -41.38
N TYR A 199 -4.90 33.83 -40.66
CA TYR A 199 -6.33 34.01 -40.93
C TYR A 199 -6.78 35.47 -40.76
N ARG A 200 -6.29 36.16 -39.73
CA ARG A 200 -6.63 37.57 -39.48
C ARG A 200 -6.07 38.51 -40.57
N TRP A 201 -4.89 38.21 -41.10
CA TRP A 201 -4.31 38.95 -42.23
C TRP A 201 -5.11 38.72 -43.53
N LEU A 202 -5.53 37.47 -43.77
CA LEU A 202 -6.29 37.07 -44.96
C LEU A 202 -7.71 37.66 -44.98
N VAL A 203 -8.38 37.72 -43.82
CA VAL A 203 -9.68 38.40 -43.67
C VAL A 203 -9.54 39.92 -43.88
N SER A 204 -8.47 40.54 -43.36
CA SER A 204 -8.23 41.98 -43.56
C SER A 204 -7.99 42.33 -45.04
N LEU A 205 -7.32 41.45 -45.78
CA LEU A 205 -7.07 41.64 -47.22
C LEU A 205 -8.37 41.57 -48.02
N LEU A 206 -9.23 40.58 -47.72
CA LEU A 206 -10.53 40.38 -48.37
C LEU A 206 -11.53 41.51 -48.10
N THR A 207 -11.45 42.18 -46.94
CA THR A 207 -12.29 43.35 -46.65
C THR A 207 -11.85 44.65 -47.33
N SER A 208 -10.60 44.75 -47.83
CA SER A 208 -10.13 45.96 -48.53
C SER A 208 -10.54 46.02 -50.01
N VAL A 209 -11.01 44.91 -50.58
CA VAL A 209 -11.45 44.83 -51.98
C VAL A 209 -12.98 44.75 -52.03
N ARG A 210 -13.66 45.81 -51.62
CA ARG A 210 -15.08 46.03 -52.02
C ARG A 210 -15.10 47.07 -53.14
N PRO A 211 -15.55 46.72 -54.35
CA PRO A 211 -15.71 47.67 -55.44
C PRO A 211 -16.91 48.58 -55.17
N THR A 212 -16.71 49.88 -55.30
CA THR A 212 -17.75 50.91 -55.33
C THR A 212 -18.63 50.68 -56.56
N ARG A 213 -19.79 50.06 -56.38
CA ARG A 213 -20.84 50.07 -57.42
C ARG A 213 -21.53 51.42 -57.39
N GLY A 214 -21.34 52.18 -58.46
CA GLY A 214 -22.17 53.34 -58.78
C GLY A 214 -23.60 52.92 -59.10
N THR A 215 -24.53 53.69 -58.56
CA THR A 215 -25.91 53.78 -59.01
C THR A 215 -26.15 55.26 -59.23
N ASP A 216 -26.53 55.65 -60.44
CA ASP A 216 -27.77 56.39 -60.65
C ASP A 216 -28.11 56.42 -62.16
N PRO A 217 -29.38 56.22 -62.53
CA PRO A 217 -29.89 56.32 -63.91
C PRO A 217 -30.08 57.77 -64.38
#